data_AF-A0A497N8E1-F1
#
_entry.id   AF-A0A497N8E1-F1
#
_cell.length_a   1.000
_cell.length_b   1.000
_cell.length_c   1.000
_cell.angle_alpha   90.00
_cell.angle_beta   90.00
_cell.angle_gamma   90.00
#
_symmetry.space_group_name_H-M   'P 1'
#
loop_
_entity.id
_entity.type
_entity.pdbx_description
1 polymer ?
#
loop_
_entity_poly.entity_id
_entity_poly.type
_entity_poly.pdbx_seq_one_letter_code
_entity_poly.pdbx_strand_id
1 'polypeptide(L)'
;MFKTSVSGLSPDEIWEHVQGFPSWIEVDLDSIGHNLSQIRELVGDRGIIPVVKANAYGHGLIPIVRFLMEEGVETFLVAKLEEALAI
;
A
#
# COMPACT_ATOMS: atom_id res chain seq x y z
N MET A 1 19.34 8.34 -16.29
CA MET A 1 18.27 7.68 -17.06
C MET A 1 17.25 7.22 -16.04
N PHE A 2 16.26 8.06 -15.74
CA PHE A 2 15.24 7.76 -14.75
C PHE A 2 14.26 6.77 -15.39
N LYS A 3 14.06 5.61 -14.76
CA LYS A 3 13.02 4.66 -15.15
C LYS A 3 11.68 5.33 -14.92
N THR A 4 11.04 5.77 -15.99
CA THR A 4 9.60 6.05 -16.02
C THR A 4 8.83 4.74 -15.92
N SER A 5 7.79 4.73 -15.09
CA SER A 5 6.79 3.68 -14.79
C SER A 5 7.16 2.64 -13.72
N VAL A 6 6.72 2.91 -12.49
CA VAL A 6 6.40 1.88 -11.47
C VAL A 6 4.91 1.89 -11.12
N SER A 7 4.19 2.98 -11.42
CA SER A 7 2.74 2.93 -11.62
C SER A 7 2.45 2.57 -13.09
N GLY A 8 1.49 1.68 -13.35
CA GLY A 8 1.03 1.39 -14.72
C GLY A 8 0.32 2.57 -15.41
N LEU A 9 0.49 3.80 -14.91
CA LEU A 9 -0.12 5.03 -15.42
C LEU A 9 0.95 5.87 -16.14
N SER A 10 0.57 6.42 -17.28
CA SER A 10 1.33 7.42 -18.00
C SER A 10 1.38 8.75 -17.22
N PRO A 11 2.36 9.63 -17.52
CA PRO A 11 2.40 10.96 -16.92
C PRO A 11 1.10 11.76 -17.07
N ASP A 12 0.41 11.62 -18.20
CA ASP A 12 -0.86 12.32 -18.46
C ASP A 12 -1.98 11.79 -17.56
N GLU A 13 -2.07 10.48 -17.37
CA GLU A 13 -3.02 9.87 -16.44
C GLU A 13 -2.75 10.29 -14.99
N ILE A 14 -1.48 10.33 -14.57
CA ILE A 14 -1.12 10.86 -13.24
C ILE A 14 -1.59 12.30 -13.11
N TRP A 15 -1.29 13.15 -14.10
CA TRP A 15 -1.71 14.55 -14.08
C TRP A 15 -3.21 14.71 -14.01
N GLU A 16 -3.99 13.89 -14.71
CA GLU A 16 -5.45 13.88 -14.63
C GLU A 16 -5.94 13.56 -13.19
N HIS A 17 -5.34 12.57 -12.54
CA HIS A 17 -5.71 12.16 -11.18
C HIS A 17 -5.34 13.20 -10.11
N VAL A 18 -4.29 13.98 -10.33
CA VAL A 18 -3.80 14.97 -9.35
C VAL A 18 -4.21 16.40 -9.69
N GLN A 19 -5.08 16.60 -10.69
CA GLN A 19 -5.56 17.94 -11.05
C GLN A 19 -6.13 18.67 -9.82
N GLY A 20 -5.66 19.89 -9.61
CA GLY A 20 -6.07 20.72 -8.45
C GLY A 20 -5.24 20.51 -7.18
N PHE A 21 -4.27 19.60 -7.18
CA PHE A 21 -3.34 19.40 -6.06
C PHE A 21 -1.93 19.89 -6.41
N PRO A 22 -1.24 20.59 -5.49
CA PRO A 22 0.10 21.14 -5.76
C PRO A 22 1.22 20.09 -5.70
N SER A 23 0.93 18.90 -5.17
CA SER A 23 1.91 17.83 -4.95
C SER A 23 1.21 16.47 -4.88
N TRP A 24 1.95 15.41 -5.19
CA TRP A 24 1.49 14.03 -5.14
C TRP A 24 2.58 13.12 -4.59
N ILE A 25 2.21 11.89 -4.22
CA ILE A 25 3.13 10.85 -3.76
C ILE A 25 2.97 9.63 -4.66
N GLU A 26 4.07 9.00 -5.05
CA GLU A 26 4.07 7.67 -5.67
C GLU A 26 4.23 6.63 -4.57
N VAL A 27 3.39 5.60 -4.59
CA VAL A 27 3.50 4.45 -3.69
C VAL A 27 3.75 3.21 -4.54
N ASP A 28 4.90 2.59 -4.32
CA ASP A 28 5.31 1.36 -4.99
C ASP A 28 4.83 0.13 -4.20
N LEU A 29 3.88 -0.61 -4.77
CA LEU A 29 3.36 -1.83 -4.17
C LEU A 29 4.35 -3.01 -4.24
N ASP A 30 5.24 -3.05 -5.23
CA ASP A 30 6.27 -4.08 -5.32
C ASP A 30 7.24 -3.96 -4.14
N SER A 31 7.55 -2.73 -3.72
CA SER A 31 8.32 -2.45 -2.50
C SER A 31 7.61 -2.96 -1.24
N ILE A 32 6.28 -2.86 -1.15
CA ILE A 32 5.51 -3.42 -0.04
C ILE A 32 5.53 -4.95 -0.06
N GLY A 33 5.37 -5.57 -1.24
CA GLY A 33 5.46 -7.02 -1.41
C GLY A 33 6.84 -7.57 -1.06
N HIS A 34 7.90 -6.88 -1.49
CA HIS A 34 9.27 -7.20 -1.09
C HIS A 34 9.45 -7.19 0.43
N ASN A 35 8.97 -6.14 1.10
CA ASN A 35 9.04 -6.05 2.56
C ASN A 35 8.26 -7.18 3.25
N LEU A 36 7.08 -7.53 2.75
CA LEU A 36 6.29 -8.65 3.26
C LEU A 36 7.05 -9.98 3.13
N SER A 37 7.68 -10.23 1.97
CA SER A 37 8.54 -11.40 1.74
C SER A 37 9.70 -11.45 2.73
N GLN A 38 10.41 -10.34 2.94
CA GLN A 38 11.53 -10.28 3.88
C GLN A 38 11.07 -10.55 5.32
N ILE A 39 9.91 -10.05 5.72
CA ILE A 39 9.36 -10.35 7.06
C ILE A 39 8.97 -11.84 7.16
N ARG A 40 8.35 -12.42 6.12
CA ARG A 40 8.02 -13.86 6.08
C ARG A 40 9.25 -14.73 6.28
N GLU A 41 10.35 -14.42 5.61
CA GLU A 41 11.64 -15.13 5.78
C GLU A 41 12.14 -15.08 7.22
N LEU A 42 11.98 -13.94 7.91
CA LEU A 42 12.44 -13.77 9.28
C LEU A 42 11.56 -14.46 10.32
N VAL A 43 10.24 -14.47 10.11
CA VAL A 43 9.29 -15.00 11.11
C VAL A 43 8.96 -16.48 10.93
N GLY A 44 9.21 -17.05 9.74
CA GLY A 44 8.88 -18.43 9.38
C GLY A 44 7.37 -18.65 9.28
N ASP A 45 6.87 -19.75 9.85
CA ASP A 45 5.45 -20.11 9.81
C ASP A 45 4.55 -19.27 10.74
N ARG A 46 5.11 -18.25 11.41
CA ARG A 46 4.33 -17.36 12.27
C ARG A 46 3.49 -16.41 11.43
N GLY A 47 2.25 -16.18 11.85
CA GLY A 47 1.38 -15.20 11.21
C GLY A 47 1.94 -13.78 11.26
N ILE A 48 1.67 -13.01 10.21
CA ILE A 48 1.98 -11.58 10.11
C ILE A 48 0.67 -10.82 10.13
N ILE A 49 0.59 -9.78 10.96
CA ILE A 49 -0.57 -8.89 11.04
C ILE A 49 -0.09 -7.47 10.72
N PRO A 50 -0.24 -7.00 9.47
CA PRO A 50 0.12 -5.64 9.11
C PRO A 50 -0.71 -4.62 9.90
N VAL A 51 -0.01 -3.62 10.43
CA VAL A 51 -0.65 -2.46 11.04
C VAL A 51 -0.83 -1.42 9.94
N VAL A 52 -2.07 -1.03 9.64
CA VAL A 52 -2.42 -0.11 8.54
C VAL A 52 -3.20 1.13 9.03
N LYS A 53 -3.08 1.46 10.31
CA LYS A 53 -3.62 2.71 10.89
C LYS A 53 -3.12 3.98 10.19
N ALA A 54 -3.81 5.09 10.41
CA ALA A 54 -3.54 6.40 9.85
C ALA A 54 -3.44 6.37 8.32
N ASN A 55 -4.45 5.76 7.67
CA ASN A 55 -4.50 5.61 6.21
C ASN A 55 -3.28 4.86 5.64
N ALA A 56 -2.93 3.71 6.21
CA ALA A 56 -1.69 2.97 5.92
C ALA A 56 -0.44 3.86 6.06
N TYR A 57 -0.31 4.57 7.19
CA TYR A 57 0.77 5.53 7.44
C TYR A 57 0.91 6.60 6.32
N GLY A 58 -0.21 7.00 5.73
CA GLY A 58 -0.26 7.98 4.64
C GLY A 58 -0.08 7.43 3.23
N HIS A 59 0.16 6.12 3.06
CA HIS A 59 0.34 5.48 1.75
C HIS A 59 -0.97 5.16 1.03
N GLY A 60 -2.11 5.29 1.72
CA GLY A 60 -3.44 4.98 1.17
C GLY A 60 -3.93 3.62 1.64
N LEU A 61 -4.99 3.63 2.45
CA LEU A 61 -5.51 2.45 3.12
C LEU A 61 -6.01 1.39 2.13
N ILE A 62 -6.93 1.77 1.24
CA ILE A 62 -7.61 0.82 0.36
C ILE A 62 -6.65 0.12 -0.61
N PRO A 63 -5.77 0.82 -1.35
CA PRO A 63 -4.83 0.15 -2.26
C PRO A 63 -3.88 -0.81 -1.53
N ILE A 64 -3.35 -0.40 -0.37
CA ILE A 64 -2.43 -1.21 0.43
C ILE A 64 -3.11 -2.46 0.98
N VAL A 65 -4.30 -2.32 1.56
CA VAL A 65 -5.02 -3.48 2.13
C VAL A 65 -5.41 -4.46 1.03
N ARG A 66 -5.94 -3.97 -0.10
CA ARG A 66 -6.28 -4.84 -1.25
C ARG A 66 -5.07 -5.63 -1.75
N PHE A 67 -3.93 -4.96 -1.94
CA PHE A 67 -2.69 -5.62 -2.35
C PHE A 67 -2.24 -6.68 -1.33
N LEU A 68 -2.25 -6.37 -0.04
CA LEU A 68 -1.87 -7.33 1.01
C LEU A 68 -2.83 -8.52 1.10
N MET A 69 -4.13 -8.33 0.83
CA MET A 69 -5.09 -9.44 0.75
C MET A 69 -4.79 -10.36 -0.43
N GLU A 70 -4.42 -9.81 -1.60
CA GLU A 70 -3.99 -10.58 -2.77
C GLU A 70 -2.71 -11.39 -2.47
N GLU A 71 -1.83 -10.86 -1.62
CA GLU A 71 -0.65 -11.55 -1.09
C GLU A 71 -0.95 -12.57 0.03
N GLY A 72 -2.22 -12.76 0.40
CA GLY A 72 -2.66 -13.76 1.38
C GLY A 72 -2.63 -13.31 2.84
N VAL A 73 -2.63 -12.00 3.11
CA VAL A 73 -2.85 -11.46 4.47
C VAL A 73 -4.34 -11.41 4.78
N GLU A 74 -4.75 -12.03 5.89
CA GLU A 74 -6.17 -12.14 6.28
C GLU A 74 -6.57 -11.25 7.47
N THR A 75 -5.59 -10.68 8.19
CA THR A 75 -5.86 -9.90 9.41
C THR A 75 -5.07 -8.61 9.40
N PHE A 76 -5.72 -7.51 9.77
CA PHE A 76 -5.17 -6.16 9.76
C PHE A 76 -5.42 -5.46 11.09
N LEU A 77 -4.48 -4.60 11.51
CA LEU A 77 -4.63 -3.75 12.68
C LEU A 77 -4.77 -2.28 12.28
N VAL A 78 -5.86 -1.66 12.73
CA VAL A 78 -6.14 -0.22 12.56
C VAL A 78 -6.30 0.45 13.93
N ALA A 79 -6.31 1.78 13.98
CA ALA A 79 -6.45 2.51 15.23
C ALA A 79 -7.89 2.96 15.51
N LYS A 80 -8.69 3.15 14.46
CA LYS A 80 -10.06 3.70 14.57
C LYS A 80 -11.09 2.80 13.89
N LEU A 81 -12.34 2.89 14.36
CA LEU A 81 -13.45 2.12 13.79
C LEU A 81 -13.74 2.51 12.34
N GLU A 82 -13.59 3.78 11.99
CA GLU A 82 -13.82 4.25 10.62
C GLU A 82 -12.83 3.64 9.63
N GLU A 83 -11.59 3.38 10.07
CA GLU A 83 -10.59 2.67 9.26
C GLU A 83 -10.98 1.20 9.07
N ALA A 84 -11.51 0.57 10.12
CA ALA A 84 -11.98 -0.83 10.06
C ALA A 84 -13.22 -0.98 9.17
N LEU A 85 -14.14 -0.02 9.19
CA LEU A 85 -15.34 -0.04 8.35
C LEU A 85 -15.05 0.22 6.86
N ALA A 86 -13.89 0.80 6.55
CA ALA A 86 -13.51 1.12 5.19
C ALA A 86 -12.91 -0.07 4.42
N ILE A 87 -12.52 -1.15 5.11
CA ILE A 87 -11.81 -2.31 4.54
C ILE A 87 -12.56 -3.62 4.75
#